data_AF-A0A7S3H3R7-F1
#
_entry.id   AF-A0A7S3H3R7-F1
#
_cell.length_a   1.000
_cell.length_b   1.000
_cell.length_c   1.000
_cell.angle_alpha   90.00
_cell.angle_beta   90.00
_cell.angle_gamma   90.00
#
_symmetry.space_group_name_H-M   'P 1'
#
loop_
_entity.id
_entity.type
_entity.pdbx_description
1 polymer ?
#
loop_
_entity_poly.entity_id
_entity_poly.type
_entity_poly.pdbx_seq_one_letter_code
_entity_poly.pdbx_strand_id
1 'polypeptide(L)'
;QLRHCGLLFYEAPGSVSPDSPGHWFAVRRNRTGAPDEVEGGECWRLDPIRGPFRLRQGELQDLLKRYRSWCLVQGPEHLREERTRKLAQAKDEAHELLVKRSGTTTVNILRPELK
;
A
#
# COMPACT_ATOMS: atom_id res chain seq x y z
N GLN A 1 6.32 -1.22 -23.66
CA GLN A 1 5.66 0.08 -23.39
C GLN A 1 5.69 0.35 -21.89
N LEU A 2 6.12 1.53 -21.44
CA LEU A 2 6.14 1.86 -20.01
C LEU A 2 4.70 2.10 -19.54
N ARG A 3 4.26 1.35 -18.51
CA ARG A 3 2.89 1.43 -17.98
C ARG A 3 2.82 2.44 -16.84
N HIS A 4 2.01 3.49 -17.00
CA HIS A 4 1.76 4.44 -15.91
C HIS A 4 0.83 3.79 -14.87
N CYS A 5 1.19 3.83 -13.59
CA CYS A 5 0.48 3.13 -12.51
C CYS A 5 -0.06 4.04 -11.40
N GLY A 6 0.19 5.35 -11.49
CA GLY A 6 -0.31 6.34 -10.54
C GLY A 6 0.38 7.69 -10.72
N LEU A 7 0.13 8.59 -9.78
CA LEU A 7 0.76 9.88 -9.64
C LEU A 7 1.43 9.98 -8.27
N LEU A 8 2.53 10.72 -8.20
CA LEU A 8 3.21 11.08 -6.96
C LEU A 8 3.12 12.59 -6.78
N PHE A 9 2.84 13.04 -5.56
CA PHE A 9 2.71 14.44 -5.19
C PHE A 9 3.63 14.77 -4.03
N TYR A 10 4.08 16.02 -3.98
CA TYR A 10 4.78 16.57 -2.83
C TYR A 10 3.96 17.70 -2.20
N GLU A 11 3.68 17.57 -0.91
CA GLU A 11 3.04 18.60 -0.09
C GLU A 11 4.13 19.27 0.74
N ALA A 12 4.33 20.57 0.56
CA ALA A 12 5.34 21.32 1.28
C ALA A 12 4.95 21.47 2.77
N PRO A 13 5.92 21.68 3.68
CA PRO A 13 5.61 22.00 5.06
C PRO A 13 4.68 23.22 5.16
N GLY A 14 3.81 23.25 6.16
CA GLY A 14 2.88 24.37 6.36
C GLY A 14 1.61 24.34 5.49
N SER A 15 1.46 23.36 4.58
CA SER A 15 0.40 23.37 3.56
C SER A 15 -1.02 23.14 4.08
N VAL A 16 -1.18 22.50 5.25
CA VAL A 16 -2.50 22.26 5.89
C VAL A 16 -2.62 23.02 7.19
N SER A 17 -1.59 22.95 8.01
CA SER A 17 -1.41 23.73 9.23
C SER A 17 0.02 24.23 9.30
N PRO A 18 0.31 25.33 10.03
CA PRO A 18 1.66 25.90 10.11
C PRO A 18 2.75 24.90 10.58
N ASP A 19 2.36 23.89 11.35
CA ASP A 19 3.22 22.83 11.90
C ASP A 19 3.23 21.54 11.06
N SER A 20 2.46 21.47 9.96
CA SER A 20 2.45 20.29 9.09
C SER A 20 3.83 20.05 8.46
N PRO A 21 4.41 18.85 8.58
CA PRO A 21 5.66 18.53 7.90
C PRO A 21 5.45 18.42 6.39
N GLY A 22 6.52 18.56 5.63
CA GLY A 22 6.50 18.27 4.19
C GLY A 22 6.56 16.77 3.95
N HIS A 23 5.74 16.25 3.05
CA HIS A 23 5.70 14.82 2.77
C HIS A 23 5.29 14.48 1.34
N TRP A 24 5.62 13.26 0.95
CA TRP A 24 5.23 12.67 -0.31
C TRP A 24 4.00 11.80 -0.12
N PHE A 25 3.07 11.85 -1.07
CA PHE A 25 1.94 10.94 -1.12
C PHE A 25 1.65 10.51 -2.56
N ALA A 26 1.16 9.28 -2.72
CA ALA A 26 0.80 8.76 -4.03
C ALA A 26 -0.71 8.83 -4.25
N VAL A 27 -1.15 8.98 -5.49
CA VAL A 27 -2.53 8.75 -5.91
C VAL A 27 -2.56 7.61 -6.91
N ARG A 28 -3.43 6.63 -6.66
CA ARG A 28 -3.65 5.50 -7.56
C ARG A 28 -5.12 5.41 -7.94
N ARG A 29 -5.37 5.16 -9.22
CA ARG A 29 -6.70 4.76 -9.69
C ARG A 29 -6.91 3.28 -9.38
N ASN A 30 -8.04 2.96 -8.76
CA ASN A 30 -8.51 1.59 -8.67
C ASN A 30 -8.88 1.13 -10.09
N ARG A 31 -8.24 0.06 -10.56
CA ARG A 31 -8.47 -0.50 -11.91
C ARG A 31 -9.34 -1.74 -11.80
N THR A 32 -10.46 -1.63 -11.12
CA THR A 32 -11.46 -2.71 -11.02
C THR A 32 -12.36 -2.81 -12.25
N GLY A 33 -12.15 -2.00 -13.30
CA GLY A 33 -12.90 -2.05 -14.56
C GLY A 33 -12.06 -2.53 -15.75
N ALA A 34 -12.76 -3.01 -16.79
CA ALA A 34 -12.18 -3.36 -18.09
C ALA A 34 -11.35 -2.19 -18.65
N PRO A 35 -10.32 -2.45 -19.50
CA PRO A 35 -9.43 -1.41 -20.03
C PRO A 35 -10.13 -0.22 -20.72
N ASP A 36 -11.39 -0.39 -21.13
CA ASP A 36 -12.20 0.63 -21.82
C ASP A 36 -13.14 1.44 -20.89
N GLU A 37 -13.23 1.12 -19.60
CA GLU A 37 -13.98 1.92 -18.60
C GLU A 37 -13.07 3.03 -18.03
N VAL A 38 -12.74 4.01 -18.87
CA VAL A 38 -11.79 5.08 -18.54
C VAL A 38 -12.43 6.23 -17.75
N GLU A 39 -13.76 6.28 -17.65
CA GLU A 39 -14.48 7.38 -16.99
C GLU A 39 -15.06 6.95 -15.64
N GLY A 40 -14.30 7.18 -14.56
CA GLY A 40 -14.84 7.15 -13.20
C GLY A 40 -14.19 6.19 -12.21
N GLY A 41 -13.05 5.59 -12.54
CA GLY A 41 -12.33 4.73 -11.60
C GLY A 41 -12.00 5.46 -10.27
N GLU A 42 -12.33 4.82 -9.15
CA GLU A 42 -12.10 5.40 -7.81
C GLU A 42 -10.63 5.75 -7.61
N CYS A 43 -10.35 7.02 -7.31
CA CYS A 43 -8.99 7.47 -7.02
C CYS A 43 -8.73 7.35 -5.53
N TRP A 44 -7.59 6.80 -5.16
CA TRP A 44 -7.16 6.64 -3.77
C TRP A 44 -5.89 7.43 -3.53
N ARG A 45 -5.92 8.32 -2.53
CA ARG A 45 -4.73 8.94 -1.96
C ARG A 45 -4.15 7.98 -0.94
N LEU A 46 -2.87 7.67 -1.12
CA LEU A 46 -2.06 6.84 -0.24
C LEU A 46 -1.16 7.78 0.56
N ASP A 47 -1.70 8.27 1.69
CA ASP A 47 -1.03 9.24 2.54
C ASP A 47 -0.37 8.57 3.75
N PRO A 48 0.95 8.74 3.98
CA PRO A 48 1.62 8.14 5.12
C PRO A 48 1.29 8.81 6.45
N ILE A 49 0.75 10.03 6.45
CA ILE A 49 0.41 10.80 7.65
C ILE A 49 -1.06 10.59 8.00
N ARG A 50 -1.96 10.74 7.02
CA ARG A 50 -3.42 10.70 7.23
C ARG A 50 -4.04 9.32 7.02
N GLY A 51 -3.25 8.36 6.53
CA GLY A 51 -3.75 7.08 6.07
C GLY A 51 -4.36 7.14 4.67
N PRO A 52 -4.69 5.99 4.07
CA PRO A 52 -5.27 5.94 2.73
C PRO A 52 -6.75 6.36 2.74
N PHE A 53 -7.16 7.20 1.79
CA PHE A 53 -8.55 7.60 1.63
C PHE A 53 -8.93 7.85 0.16
N ARG A 54 -10.22 7.73 -0.12
CA ARG A 54 -10.77 7.91 -1.46
C ARG A 54 -10.86 9.40 -1.79
N LEU A 55 -10.44 9.75 -3.00
CA LEU A 55 -10.60 11.07 -3.60
C LEU A 55 -11.77 11.08 -4.56
N ARG A 56 -12.59 12.12 -4.48
CA ARG A 56 -13.54 12.50 -5.52
C ARG A 56 -12.78 13.08 -6.72
N GLN A 57 -13.40 13.03 -7.89
CA GLN A 57 -12.79 13.56 -9.12
C GLN A 57 -12.40 15.05 -8.98
N GLY A 58 -13.26 15.88 -8.35
CA GLY A 58 -12.95 17.29 -8.10
C GLY A 58 -11.72 17.48 -7.18
N GLU A 59 -11.61 16.67 -6.12
CA GLU A 59 -10.47 16.73 -5.20
C GLU A 59 -9.16 16.36 -5.90
N LEU A 60 -9.17 15.39 -6.80
CA LEU A 60 -7.99 15.09 -7.62
C LEU A 60 -7.59 16.28 -8.51
N GLN A 61 -8.56 16.97 -9.13
CA GLN A 61 -8.27 18.16 -9.94
C GLN A 61 -7.69 19.29 -9.09
N ASP A 62 -8.19 19.48 -7.87
CA ASP A 62 -7.65 20.48 -6.95
C ASP A 62 -6.22 20.16 -6.53
N LEU A 63 -5.89 18.88 -6.32
CA LEU A 63 -4.51 18.46 -6.06
C LEU A 63 -3.58 18.75 -7.25
N LEU A 64 -4.03 18.45 -8.48
CA LEU A 64 -3.25 18.69 -9.70
C LEU A 64 -2.97 20.18 -9.94
N LYS A 65 -3.88 21.06 -9.50
CA LYS A 65 -3.67 22.53 -9.56
C LYS A 65 -2.74 23.03 -8.47
N ARG A 66 -2.83 22.44 -7.27
CA ARG A 66 -2.13 22.93 -6.07
C ARG A 66 -0.70 22.44 -5.97
N TYR A 67 -0.42 21.22 -6.40
CA TYR A 67 0.85 20.56 -6.19
C TYR A 67 1.47 20.09 -7.49
N ARG A 68 2.81 20.11 -7.56
CA ARG A 68 3.52 19.41 -8.63
C ARG A 68 3.27 17.91 -8.50
N SER A 69 3.13 17.26 -9.65
CA SER A 69 2.90 15.82 -9.72
C SER A 69 3.84 15.15 -10.71
N TRP A 70 4.15 13.90 -10.43
CA TRP A 70 5.00 13.04 -11.25
C TRP A 70 4.27 11.76 -11.61
N CYS A 71 4.42 11.32 -12.85
CA CYS A 71 3.87 10.04 -13.28
C CYS A 71 4.70 8.89 -12.68
N LEU A 72 4.02 7.96 -12.00
CA LEU A 72 4.63 6.73 -11.55
C LEU A 72 4.63 5.71 -12.69
N VAL A 73 5.81 5.20 -13.01
CA VAL A 73 6.00 4.17 -14.03
C VAL A 73 6.16 2.82 -13.36
N GLN A 74 5.42 1.83 -13.84
CA GLN A 74 5.51 0.47 -13.36
C GLN A 74 6.81 -0.18 -13.86
N GLY A 75 7.56 -0.77 -12.93
CA GLY A 75 8.77 -1.51 -13.26
C GLY A 75 8.52 -2.78 -14.11
N PRO A 76 9.60 -3.39 -14.61
CA PRO A 76 9.53 -4.60 -15.45
C PRO A 76 8.69 -5.71 -14.84
N GLU A 77 7.95 -6.43 -15.68
CA GLU A 77 7.03 -7.49 -15.26
C GLU A 77 7.72 -8.61 -14.48
N HIS A 78 8.80 -9.16 -15.02
CA HIS A 78 9.53 -10.26 -14.40
C HIS A 78 10.01 -9.93 -12.98
N LEU A 79 10.46 -8.69 -12.71
CA LEU A 79 10.86 -8.27 -11.36
C LEU A 79 9.68 -8.19 -10.39
N ARG A 80 8.49 -7.82 -10.89
CA ARG A 80 7.26 -7.79 -10.07
C ARG A 80 6.77 -9.20 -9.76
N GLU A 81 6.84 -10.11 -10.72
CA GLU A 81 6.47 -11.51 -10.55
C GLU A 81 7.42 -12.19 -9.55
N GLU A 82 8.73 -11.98 -9.71
CA GLU A 82 9.72 -12.49 -8.76
C GLU A 82 9.48 -11.96 -7.35
N ARG A 83 9.21 -10.65 -7.20
CA ARG A 83 8.86 -10.06 -5.90
C ARG A 83 7.59 -10.68 -5.31
N THR A 84 6.56 -10.87 -6.13
CA THR A 84 5.29 -11.48 -5.70
C THR A 84 5.51 -12.91 -5.21
N ARG A 85 6.31 -13.70 -5.95
CA ARG A 85 6.69 -15.06 -5.57
C ARG A 85 7.45 -15.09 -4.25
N LYS A 86 8.47 -14.22 -4.07
CA LYS A 86 9.22 -14.11 -2.81
C LYS A 86 8.32 -13.73 -1.63
N LEU A 87 7.39 -12.80 -1.83
CA LEU A 87 6.44 -12.41 -0.79
C LEU A 87 5.45 -13.53 -0.44
N ALA A 88 5.01 -14.33 -1.41
CA ALA A 88 4.17 -15.49 -1.16
C ALA A 88 4.93 -16.53 -0.32
N GLN A 89 6.14 -16.90 -0.74
CA GLN A 89 6.99 -17.82 0.01
C GLN A 89 7.24 -17.35 1.46
N ALA A 90 7.59 -16.08 1.64
CA ALA A 90 7.81 -15.52 2.99
C ALA A 90 6.55 -15.55 3.86
N LYS A 91 5.35 -15.41 3.27
CA LYS A 91 4.08 -15.53 4.00
C LYS A 91 3.84 -16.97 4.45
N ASP A 92 4.11 -17.94 3.58
CA ASP A 92 3.95 -19.36 3.89
C ASP A 92 4.92 -19.77 5.00
N GLU A 93 6.19 -19.39 4.90
CA GLU A 93 7.21 -19.61 5.94
C GLU A 93 6.80 -18.97 7.28
N ALA A 94 6.31 -17.73 7.26
CA ALA A 94 5.84 -17.05 8.47
C ALA A 94 4.62 -17.77 9.08
N HIS A 95 3.70 -18.27 8.26
CA HIS A 95 2.56 -19.05 8.72
C HIS A 95 3.00 -20.33 9.43
N GLU A 96 3.95 -21.09 8.85
CA GLU A 96 4.50 -22.28 9.49
C GLU A 96 5.14 -21.97 10.86
N LEU A 97 5.88 -20.88 10.98
CA LEU A 97 6.50 -20.45 12.23
C LEU A 97 5.46 -20.12 13.30
N LEU A 98 4.36 -19.46 12.92
CA LEU A 98 3.25 -19.14 13.82
C LEU A 98 2.53 -20.41 14.31
N VAL A 99 2.30 -21.37 13.41
CA VAL A 99 1.71 -22.68 13.77
C VAL A 99 2.61 -23.45 14.72
N LYS A 100 3.92 -23.55 14.42
CA LYS A 100 4.91 -24.23 15.28
C LYS A 100 4.94 -23.61 16.68
N ARG A 101 4.98 -22.28 16.79
CA ARG A 101 4.99 -21.56 18.07
C ARG A 101 3.72 -21.76 18.88
N SER A 102 2.57 -21.88 18.21
CA SER A 102 1.28 -22.13 18.86
C SER A 102 1.15 -23.58 19.35
N GLY A 103 1.71 -24.55 18.62
CA GLY A 103 1.76 -25.96 19.03
C GLY A 103 2.69 -26.26 20.20
N THR A 104 3.80 -25.52 20.35
CA THR A 104 4.74 -25.69 21.48
C THR A 104 4.15 -25.23 22.82
N THR A 105 3.16 -24.34 22.82
CA THR A 105 2.57 -23.81 24.05
C THR A 105 1.66 -24.83 24.77
N THR A 106 1.10 -25.81 24.05
CA THR A 106 0.13 -26.77 24.61
C THR A 106 0.77 -27.99 25.28
N VAL A 107 2.07 -28.27 25.06
CA VAL A 107 2.70 -29.54 25.50
C VAL A 107 3.35 -29.47 26.89
N ASN A 108 3.51 -28.30 27.50
CA ASN A 108 4.24 -28.15 28.78
C ASN A 108 3.38 -27.95 30.05
N ILE A 109 2.08 -28.25 30.02
CA ILE A 109 1.23 -28.21 31.24
C ILE A 109 0.53 -29.55 31.47
N LEU A 110 1.27 -30.66 31.49
CA LEU A 110 0.79 -31.90 32.12
C LEU A 110 1.93 -32.65 32.84
N ARG A 111 2.10 -32.28 34.12
CA ARG A 111 2.51 -33.06 35.33
C ARG A 111 3.85 -33.82 35.34
N PRO A 112 4.49 -33.92 36.53
CA PRO A 112 4.23 -35.10 37.35
C PRO A 112 3.98 -34.78 38.83
N GLU A 113 3.18 -35.65 39.45
CA GLU A 113 2.89 -35.70 40.88
C GLU A 113 4.14 -35.88 41.73
N LEU A 114 4.16 -35.30 42.93
CA LEU A 114 5.10 -35.68 43.99
C LEU A 114 4.43 -35.58 45.37
N LYS A 115 4.03 -36.77 45.84
CA LYS A 115 3.85 -37.27 47.22
C LYS A 115 2.79 -36.68 48.12
#